data_AF-A0A0G0Y0Z1-F1
#
_entry.id   AF-A0A0G0Y0Z1-F1
#
_cell.length_a   1.000
_cell.length_b   1.000
_cell.length_c   1.000
_cell.angle_alpha   90.00
_cell.angle_beta   90.00
_cell.angle_gamma   90.00
#
_symmetry.space_group_name_H-M   'P 1'
#
loop_
_entity.id
_entity.type
_entity.pdbx_description
1 polymer ?
#
loop_
_entity_poly.entity_id
_entity_poly.type
_entity_poly.pdbx_seq_one_letter_code
_entity_poly.pdbx_strand_id
1 'polypeptide(L)'
;MEGPQAIIKEVAQAPSKGKAREATPPKEPVSRAPINAVVVCGMGPVRLKDLKGSERLFPLHPYNRLNAIAAKLLASNGIVDTVITSGTGTAESEQDLEGIETLEQIVSEGQLLADTYDRATGKGVDDLGRVRAEKIIEIDSAAKTTFDNVIQTLNALDAKNRGYWQGTIAILSSEFHGPRIREILTAFGITDARVLSAERILRHFGYAGSLYPTGDFGYGKSYEEFEESIYQGQPAGLENLQDNPSYVTFELAKIQSNRRLQEIASSVKAYYVRSRVSVPEVYADIPAQYDDQFDYDALRNGFSQIPFSKHEYKGEKYKGDTSGYRNLVATVGQETEDFLQSVRVV
;
A
#
# COMPACT_ATOMS: atom_id res chain seq x y z
N MET A 1 35.61 36.30 84.31
CA MET A 1 35.51 34.82 84.26
C MET A 1 34.08 34.45 83.91
N GLU A 2 33.92 33.25 83.36
CA GLU A 2 32.72 32.68 82.71
C GLU A 2 32.42 33.18 81.28
N GLY A 3 32.80 32.36 80.30
CA GLY A 3 32.07 32.22 79.01
C GLY A 3 31.28 30.90 79.04
N PRO A 4 31.03 30.21 77.90
CA PRO A 4 30.92 30.65 76.51
C PRO A 4 29.72 30.00 75.75
N GLN A 5 29.68 30.17 74.42
CA GLN A 5 29.05 29.29 73.38
C GLN A 5 27.53 29.41 73.14
N ALA A 6 26.99 29.15 71.93
CA ALA A 6 27.49 28.99 70.57
C ALA A 6 26.25 28.94 69.64
N ILE A 7 26.42 29.38 68.40
CA ILE A 7 25.36 29.47 67.38
C ILE A 7 25.10 28.07 66.78
N ILE A 8 23.83 27.64 66.81
CA ILE A 8 23.33 26.38 66.25
C ILE A 8 23.28 26.49 64.72
N LYS A 9 23.94 25.57 64.01
CA LYS A 9 23.72 25.30 62.58
C LYS A 9 22.87 24.04 62.44
N GLU A 10 21.75 24.16 61.73
CA GLU A 10 20.86 23.08 61.35
C GLU A 10 21.60 22.00 60.55
N VAL A 11 21.47 20.74 61.00
CA VAL A 11 21.57 19.57 60.14
C VAL A 11 20.27 18.80 60.36
N ALA A 12 19.27 19.10 59.54
CA ALA A 12 17.98 18.42 59.58
C ALA A 12 18.13 17.00 59.02
N GLN A 13 17.63 16.06 59.81
CA GLN A 13 17.67 14.62 59.62
C GLN A 13 16.80 14.17 58.42
N ALA A 14 17.25 13.08 57.78
CA ALA A 14 16.55 12.41 56.69
C ALA A 14 15.16 11.87 57.12
N PRO A 15 14.09 12.05 56.32
CA PRO A 15 12.83 11.39 56.57
C PRO A 15 12.85 9.92 56.12
N SER A 16 12.06 9.15 56.85
CA SER A 16 11.93 7.69 56.88
C SER A 16 11.57 7.01 55.56
N LYS A 17 12.05 5.77 55.41
CA LYS A 17 11.70 4.73 54.43
C LYS A 17 10.28 4.84 53.85
N GLY A 18 10.16 5.50 52.71
CA GLY A 18 9.04 5.30 51.78
C GLY A 18 9.26 4.00 51.00
N LYS A 19 8.20 3.18 50.88
CA LYS A 19 8.19 1.97 50.06
C LYS A 19 8.82 2.27 48.69
N ALA A 20 9.85 1.52 48.32
CA ALA A 20 10.35 1.50 46.95
C ALA A 20 9.13 1.25 46.05
N ARG A 21 8.82 2.21 45.16
CA ARG A 21 7.93 1.94 44.04
C ARG A 21 8.56 0.75 43.34
N GLU A 22 7.87 -0.39 43.34
CA GLU A 22 8.21 -1.50 42.46
C GLU A 22 8.41 -0.90 41.08
N ALA A 23 9.63 -1.00 40.57
CA ALA A 23 9.92 -0.62 39.21
C ALA A 23 8.95 -1.43 38.35
N THR A 24 8.03 -0.73 37.69
CA THR A 24 7.14 -1.36 36.72
C THR A 24 8.01 -2.21 35.82
N PRO A 25 7.75 -3.52 35.68
CA PRO A 25 8.55 -4.35 34.81
C PRO A 25 8.58 -3.69 33.43
N PRO A 26 9.73 -3.74 32.72
CA PRO A 26 9.79 -3.18 31.37
C PRO A 26 8.62 -3.77 30.58
N LYS A 27 7.79 -2.89 29.99
CA LYS A 27 6.74 -3.30 29.05
C LYS A 27 7.37 -4.36 28.14
N GLU A 28 6.75 -5.53 28.09
CA GLU A 28 7.20 -6.62 27.23
C GLU A 28 7.59 -6.07 25.85
N PRO A 29 8.66 -6.60 25.23
CA PRO A 29 9.05 -6.14 23.90
C PRO A 29 7.82 -6.20 23.01
N VAL A 30 7.53 -5.05 22.36
CA VAL A 30 6.46 -4.87 21.39
C VAL A 30 6.33 -6.16 20.60
N SER A 31 5.18 -6.83 20.74
CA SER A 31 4.78 -7.95 19.88
C SER A 31 5.27 -7.64 18.46
N ARG A 32 6.09 -8.51 17.84
CA ARG A 32 6.53 -8.32 16.46
C ARG A 32 5.32 -7.91 15.62
N ALA A 33 5.47 -6.88 14.77
CA ALA A 33 4.35 -6.42 13.97
C ALA A 33 3.79 -7.62 13.17
N PRO A 34 2.46 -7.79 13.11
CA PRO A 34 1.85 -8.87 12.35
C PRO A 34 2.06 -8.75 10.83
N ILE A 35 2.46 -7.57 10.33
CA ILE A 35 2.80 -7.30 8.94
C ILE A 35 4.17 -6.60 8.89
N ASN A 36 5.07 -7.04 8.02
CA ASN A 36 6.40 -6.43 7.91
C ASN A 36 6.39 -5.18 7.03
N ALA A 37 5.66 -5.18 5.92
CA ALA A 37 5.52 -4.01 5.06
C ALA A 37 4.08 -3.85 4.60
N VAL A 38 3.55 -2.63 4.68
CA VAL A 38 2.29 -2.26 4.02
C VAL A 38 2.58 -1.35 2.83
N VAL A 39 2.09 -1.74 1.65
CA VAL A 39 2.15 -0.95 0.43
C VAL A 39 0.85 -0.19 0.28
N VAL A 40 0.94 1.13 0.28
CA VAL A 40 -0.19 2.03 0.06
C VAL A 40 -0.21 2.38 -1.42
N CYS A 41 -1.09 1.75 -2.18
CA CYS A 41 -1.17 1.98 -3.61
C CYS A 41 -1.86 3.32 -3.92
N GLY A 42 -1.18 4.14 -4.71
CA GLY A 42 -1.76 5.29 -5.41
C GLY A 42 -2.87 4.88 -6.36
N MET A 43 -3.89 5.73 -6.42
CA MET A 43 -5.08 5.56 -7.25
C MET A 43 -5.27 6.83 -8.08
N GLY A 44 -4.76 6.80 -9.31
CA GLY A 44 -4.86 7.89 -10.28
C GLY A 44 -5.99 7.75 -11.30
N PRO A 45 -6.20 8.78 -12.14
CA PRO A 45 -5.53 10.08 -12.10
C PRO A 45 -6.01 10.94 -10.92
N VAL A 46 -5.12 11.76 -10.36
CA VAL A 46 -5.37 12.64 -9.22
C VAL A 46 -5.51 14.09 -9.69
N ARG A 47 -6.72 14.64 -9.63
CA ARG A 47 -6.88 16.10 -9.66
C ARG A 47 -6.45 16.66 -8.30
N LEU A 48 -5.73 17.77 -8.27
CA LEU A 48 -5.38 18.52 -7.07
C LEU A 48 -6.34 19.71 -6.92
N LYS A 49 -6.66 20.08 -5.68
CA LYS A 49 -7.37 21.33 -5.39
C LYS A 49 -6.46 22.22 -4.56
N ASP A 50 -6.17 23.41 -5.07
CA ASP A 50 -5.69 24.51 -4.23
C ASP A 50 -6.86 25.03 -3.40
N LEU A 51 -6.82 24.79 -2.10
CA LEU A 51 -7.72 25.46 -1.17
C LEU A 51 -7.17 26.88 -0.97
N LYS A 52 -7.74 27.85 -1.69
CA LYS A 52 -7.42 29.29 -1.63
C LYS A 52 -6.91 29.71 -0.24
N GLY A 53 -5.60 29.96 -0.17
CA GLY A 53 -4.93 30.47 1.04
C GLY A 53 -4.17 29.44 1.88
N SER A 54 -4.06 28.18 1.43
CA SER A 54 -3.10 27.24 2.02
C SER A 54 -1.96 26.96 1.05
N GLU A 55 -0.71 26.97 1.51
CA GLU A 55 0.46 26.52 0.73
C GLU A 55 0.43 25.00 0.40
N ARG A 56 -0.76 24.39 0.30
CA ARG A 56 -0.98 22.94 0.45
C ARG A 56 -1.79 22.37 -0.71
N LEU A 57 -1.16 21.50 -1.48
CA LEU A 57 -1.82 20.64 -2.46
C LEU A 57 -2.54 19.48 -1.75
N PHE A 58 -3.69 19.07 -2.29
CA PHE A 58 -4.49 17.93 -1.79
C PHE A 58 -5.03 17.10 -2.95
N PRO A 59 -4.95 15.75 -2.91
CA PRO A 59 -5.65 14.91 -3.87
C PRO A 59 -7.16 15.09 -3.73
N LEU A 60 -7.85 15.44 -4.81
CA LEU A 60 -9.32 15.44 -4.91
C LEU A 60 -9.87 14.01 -4.80
N HIS A 61 -9.08 13.01 -5.17
CA HIS A 61 -9.51 11.63 -5.13
C HIS A 61 -9.61 11.12 -3.68
N PRO A 62 -10.81 10.77 -3.18
CA PRO A 62 -11.00 10.47 -1.77
C PRO A 62 -10.25 9.21 -1.33
N TYR A 63 -9.98 8.27 -2.24
CA TYR A 63 -9.34 7.00 -1.94
C TYR A 63 -7.90 7.14 -1.45
N ASN A 64 -7.07 7.94 -2.12
CA ASN A 64 -5.67 8.14 -1.71
C ASN A 64 -5.61 8.71 -0.28
N ARG A 65 -6.52 9.63 0.04
CA ARG A 65 -6.62 10.18 1.38
C ARG A 65 -6.98 9.12 2.42
N LEU A 66 -7.99 8.30 2.15
CA LEU A 66 -8.40 7.24 3.07
C LEU A 66 -7.30 6.17 3.23
N ASN A 67 -6.63 5.78 2.14
CA ASN A 67 -5.52 4.82 2.15
C ASN A 67 -4.36 5.33 3.01
N ALA A 68 -3.96 6.59 2.86
CA ALA A 68 -2.89 7.19 3.67
C ALA A 68 -3.25 7.28 5.16
N ILE A 69 -4.48 7.68 5.50
CA ILE A 69 -4.93 7.73 6.90
C ILE A 69 -4.98 6.31 7.49
N ALA A 70 -5.51 5.33 6.76
CA ALA A 70 -5.54 3.94 7.18
C ALA A 70 -4.12 3.40 7.43
N ALA A 71 -3.16 3.71 6.56
CA ALA A 71 -1.76 3.35 6.76
C ALA A 71 -1.19 3.97 8.04
N LYS A 72 -1.48 5.25 8.31
CA LYS A 72 -1.05 5.92 9.54
C LYS A 72 -1.61 5.24 10.78
N LEU A 73 -2.86 4.77 10.74
CA LEU A 73 -3.47 4.03 11.84
C LEU A 73 -2.76 2.70 12.07
N LEU A 74 -2.48 1.91 11.03
CA LEU A 74 -1.74 0.65 11.16
C LEU A 74 -0.35 0.88 11.78
N ALA A 75 0.38 1.87 11.28
CA ALA A 75 1.72 2.23 11.75
C ALA A 75 1.72 2.75 13.20
N SER A 76 0.78 3.63 13.51
CA SER A 76 0.66 4.25 14.83
C SER A 76 0.26 3.24 15.90
N ASN A 77 -0.49 2.18 15.53
CA ASN A 77 -0.90 1.10 16.43
C ASN A 77 0.06 -0.10 16.44
N GLY A 78 1.16 -0.06 15.67
CA GLY A 78 2.22 -1.08 15.74
C GLY A 78 1.87 -2.37 15.02
N ILE A 79 0.95 -2.27 14.05
CA ILE A 79 0.47 -3.38 13.23
C ILE A 79 1.44 -3.65 12.08
N VAL A 80 2.23 -2.65 11.68
CA VAL A 80 3.17 -2.70 10.55
C VAL A 80 4.57 -2.23 10.97
N ASP A 81 5.62 -2.85 10.45
CA ASP A 81 7.02 -2.42 10.65
C ASP A 81 7.46 -1.34 9.65
N THR A 82 6.88 -1.31 8.45
CA THR A 82 7.21 -0.34 7.39
C THR A 82 5.96 0.01 6.57
N VAL A 83 5.84 1.27 6.19
CA VAL A 83 4.82 1.80 5.29
C VAL A 83 5.51 2.28 4.02
N ILE A 84 5.10 1.78 2.86
CA ILE A 84 5.62 2.18 1.55
C ILE A 84 4.48 2.83 0.78
N THR A 85 4.53 4.14 0.55
CA THR A 85 3.58 4.83 -0.32
C THR A 85 4.07 4.74 -1.76
N SER A 86 3.25 4.19 -2.66
CA SER A 86 3.70 3.84 -4.01
C SER A 86 2.77 4.40 -5.08
N GLY A 87 3.34 5.08 -6.07
CA GLY A 87 2.60 5.56 -7.25
C GLY A 87 3.34 6.68 -8.00
N THR A 88 3.14 6.75 -9.32
CA THR A 88 3.82 7.66 -10.26
C THR A 88 3.25 9.09 -10.22
N GLY A 89 3.95 10.03 -10.85
CA GLY A 89 3.39 11.33 -11.23
C GLY A 89 2.21 11.19 -12.18
N THR A 90 1.17 11.98 -11.97
CA THR A 90 0.03 12.15 -12.88
C THR A 90 0.48 12.88 -14.14
N ALA A 91 0.57 12.16 -15.26
CA ALA A 91 0.70 12.78 -16.57
C ALA A 91 -0.70 13.01 -17.16
N GLU A 92 -1.10 14.26 -17.34
CA GLU A 92 -2.07 14.60 -18.39
C GLU A 92 -1.33 15.25 -19.57
N SER A 93 -1.72 14.82 -20.77
CA SER A 93 -1.15 15.20 -22.06
C SER A 93 -1.20 16.70 -22.32
N GLU A 94 -0.16 17.21 -22.96
CA GLU A 94 -0.02 18.59 -23.43
C GLU A 94 -1.23 19.04 -24.26
N GLN A 95 -2.01 19.99 -23.73
CA GLN A 95 -2.33 21.24 -24.41
C GLN A 95 -3.06 22.19 -23.44
N ASP A 96 -2.49 23.39 -23.29
CA ASP A 96 -3.06 24.61 -22.72
C ASP A 96 -3.57 24.57 -21.26
N LEU A 97 -2.65 24.59 -20.27
CA LEU A 97 -3.05 24.81 -18.87
C LEU A 97 -2.06 25.72 -18.11
N GLU A 98 -2.54 26.87 -17.62
CA GLU A 98 -1.85 27.78 -16.69
C GLU A 98 -2.43 27.60 -15.26
N GLY A 99 -1.58 27.31 -14.26
CA GLY A 99 -1.99 27.15 -12.85
C GLY A 99 -1.88 25.70 -12.32
N ILE A 100 -2.51 25.41 -11.17
CA ILE A 100 -2.50 24.17 -10.33
C ILE A 100 -2.20 22.84 -11.05
N GLU A 101 -2.63 22.70 -12.30
CA GLU A 101 -2.37 21.58 -13.20
C GLU A 101 -0.86 21.37 -13.52
N THR A 102 -0.02 22.41 -13.46
CA THR A 102 1.46 22.24 -13.56
C THR A 102 2.07 21.62 -12.31
N LEU A 103 1.46 21.81 -11.13
CA LEU A 103 1.92 21.18 -9.87
C LEU A 103 1.50 19.70 -9.78
N GLU A 104 0.36 19.35 -10.38
CA GLU A 104 -0.11 17.96 -10.57
C GLU A 104 0.89 17.10 -11.36
N GLN A 105 1.61 17.71 -12.30
CA GLN A 105 2.62 17.03 -13.11
C GLN A 105 3.96 16.82 -12.39
N ILE A 106 4.20 17.53 -11.26
CA ILE A 106 5.51 17.56 -10.58
C ILE A 106 5.56 16.60 -9.39
N VAL A 107 4.42 16.26 -8.77
CA VAL A 107 4.35 15.47 -7.54
C VAL A 107 3.77 14.07 -7.79
N SER A 108 4.48 13.03 -7.35
CA SER A 108 4.03 11.65 -7.49
C SER A 108 2.86 11.30 -6.56
N GLU A 109 2.01 10.34 -6.94
CA GLU A 109 0.97 9.80 -6.06
C GLU A 109 1.56 9.27 -4.75
N GLY A 110 2.72 8.61 -4.81
CA GLY A 110 3.46 8.17 -3.62
C GLY A 110 3.80 9.32 -2.67
N GLN A 111 4.21 10.48 -3.21
CA GLN A 111 4.49 11.67 -2.42
C GLN A 111 3.21 12.28 -1.84
N LEU A 112 2.12 12.37 -2.61
CA LEU A 112 0.83 12.89 -2.12
C LEU A 112 0.25 12.02 -0.98
N LEU A 113 0.42 10.71 -1.08
CA LEU A 113 0.07 9.76 -0.03
C LEU A 113 0.91 9.98 1.23
N ALA A 114 2.23 10.17 1.08
CA ALA A 114 3.12 10.44 2.21
C ALA A 114 2.78 11.76 2.92
N ASP A 115 2.56 12.83 2.15
CA ASP A 115 2.12 14.12 2.68
C ASP A 115 0.81 14.00 3.47
N THR A 116 -0.12 13.18 2.98
CA THR A 116 -1.39 12.95 3.68
C THR A 116 -1.20 12.10 4.93
N TYR A 117 -0.33 11.09 4.88
CA TYR A 117 0.03 10.23 6.00
C TYR A 117 0.67 11.05 7.13
N ASP A 118 1.59 11.96 6.81
CA ASP A 118 2.28 12.79 7.79
C ASP A 118 1.33 13.77 8.49
N ARG A 119 0.32 14.26 7.78
CA ARG A 119 -0.71 15.15 8.31
C ARG A 119 -1.81 14.40 9.07
N ALA A 120 -1.95 13.09 8.87
CA ALA A 120 -2.99 12.30 9.49
C ALA A 120 -2.72 12.14 11.00
N THR A 121 -3.72 12.45 11.82
CA THR A 121 -3.64 12.20 13.25
C THR A 121 -3.80 10.71 13.52
N GLY A 122 -2.74 10.07 14.04
CA GLY A 122 -2.85 8.73 14.60
C GLY A 122 -3.88 8.72 15.73
N LYS A 123 -5.05 8.12 15.48
CA LYS A 123 -6.14 8.01 16.46
C LYS A 123 -5.95 6.77 17.32
N GLY A 124 -6.29 6.90 18.60
CA GLY A 124 -6.30 5.78 19.56
C GLY A 124 -4.93 5.39 20.13
N VAL A 125 -3.89 6.24 19.99
CA VAL A 125 -2.51 5.90 20.37
C VAL A 125 -1.83 7.01 21.20
N ASP A 126 -0.78 6.62 21.95
CA ASP A 126 0.11 7.52 22.68
C ASP A 126 1.14 8.22 21.77
N ASP A 127 1.94 9.12 22.35
CA ASP A 127 2.97 9.86 21.60
C ASP A 127 4.07 8.95 21.03
N LEU A 128 4.35 7.81 21.68
CA LEU A 128 5.33 6.83 21.18
C LEU A 128 4.85 6.17 19.89
N GLY A 129 3.56 5.80 19.81
CA GLY A 129 2.94 5.27 18.61
C GLY A 129 3.03 6.25 17.43
N ARG A 130 2.79 7.55 17.69
CA ARG A 130 2.90 8.60 16.66
C ARG A 130 4.33 8.77 16.15
N VAL A 131 5.29 8.87 17.06
CA VAL A 131 6.73 9.01 16.72
C VAL A 131 7.23 7.78 15.95
N ARG A 132 6.78 6.57 16.29
CA ARG A 132 7.10 5.37 15.49
C ARG A 132 6.59 5.52 14.07
N ALA A 133 5.33 5.90 13.89
CA ALA A 133 4.71 5.99 12.58
C ALA A 133 5.45 6.96 11.63
N GLU A 134 6.03 8.05 12.16
CA GLU A 134 6.84 9.00 11.39
C GLU A 134 8.19 8.44 10.91
N LYS A 135 8.71 7.38 11.55
CA LYS A 135 10.05 6.83 11.27
C LYS A 135 10.05 5.66 10.30
N ILE A 136 8.87 5.11 9.97
CA ILE A 136 8.74 3.87 9.22
C ILE A 136 8.11 4.06 7.83
N ILE A 137 7.91 5.30 7.40
CA ILE A 137 7.36 5.62 6.08
C ILE A 137 8.47 5.77 5.04
N GLU A 138 8.22 5.24 3.85
CA GLU A 138 9.06 5.34 2.67
C GLU A 138 8.23 5.64 1.43
N ILE A 139 8.85 6.25 0.42
CA ILE A 139 8.18 6.73 -0.79
C ILE A 139 8.75 6.01 -2.01
N ASP A 140 7.88 5.36 -2.77
CA ASP A 140 8.15 4.85 -4.11
C ASP A 140 7.37 5.69 -5.14
N SER A 141 8.10 6.46 -5.94
CA SER A 141 7.52 7.33 -6.96
C SER A 141 7.63 6.76 -8.38
N ALA A 142 8.14 5.53 -8.54
CA ALA A 142 8.43 4.95 -9.84
C ALA A 142 7.26 4.14 -10.41
N ALA A 143 6.39 3.63 -9.54
CA ALA A 143 5.38 2.67 -9.90
C ALA A 143 4.20 3.27 -10.70
N LYS A 144 3.98 2.78 -11.91
CA LYS A 144 2.96 3.32 -12.84
C LYS A 144 1.63 2.58 -12.82
N THR A 145 1.60 1.42 -12.18
CA THR A 145 0.50 0.46 -12.29
C THR A 145 0.35 -0.28 -10.97
N THR A 146 -0.80 -0.90 -10.72
CA THR A 146 -0.98 -1.74 -9.52
C THR A 146 0.01 -2.91 -9.45
N PHE A 147 0.43 -3.46 -10.60
CA PHE A 147 1.48 -4.48 -10.67
C PHE A 147 2.85 -3.90 -10.30
N ASP A 148 3.16 -2.73 -10.87
CA ASP A 148 4.42 -2.02 -10.65
C ASP A 148 4.56 -1.64 -9.16
N ASN A 149 3.47 -1.23 -8.49
CA ASN A 149 3.48 -0.95 -7.05
C ASN A 149 3.99 -2.15 -6.25
N VAL A 150 3.57 -3.36 -6.61
CA VAL A 150 4.01 -4.61 -5.95
C VAL A 150 5.47 -4.92 -6.32
N ILE A 151 5.84 -4.81 -7.59
CA ILE A 151 7.19 -5.14 -8.07
C ILE A 151 8.25 -4.17 -7.53
N GLN A 152 8.02 -2.87 -7.60
CA GLN A 152 8.94 -1.87 -7.06
C GLN A 152 9.11 -2.02 -5.55
N THR A 153 8.02 -2.30 -4.83
CA THR A 153 8.10 -2.64 -3.40
C THR A 153 9.03 -3.83 -3.17
N LEU A 154 8.83 -4.94 -3.90
CA LEU A 154 9.64 -6.13 -3.72
C LEU A 154 11.11 -5.88 -4.07
N ASN A 155 11.39 -5.11 -5.14
CA ASN A 155 12.75 -4.68 -5.47
C ASN A 155 13.38 -3.87 -4.33
N ALA A 156 12.66 -2.91 -3.76
CA ALA A 156 13.15 -2.09 -2.66
C ALA A 156 13.42 -2.93 -1.40
N LEU A 157 12.56 -3.89 -1.09
CA LEU A 157 12.74 -4.83 0.03
C LEU A 157 13.92 -5.78 -0.23
N ASP A 158 14.03 -6.34 -1.44
CA ASP A 158 15.12 -7.23 -1.84
C ASP A 158 16.48 -6.52 -1.75
N ALA A 159 16.58 -5.27 -2.22
CA ALA A 159 17.78 -4.47 -2.16
C ALA A 159 18.28 -4.26 -0.72
N LYS A 160 17.37 -4.05 0.24
CA LYS A 160 17.71 -3.92 1.67
C LYS A 160 18.14 -5.23 2.32
N ASN A 161 17.74 -6.35 1.75
CA ASN A 161 17.93 -7.69 2.33
C ASN A 161 18.93 -8.54 1.54
N ARG A 162 19.98 -7.90 1.01
CA ARG A 162 21.09 -8.57 0.29
C ARG A 162 20.62 -9.36 -0.94
N GLY A 163 19.60 -8.85 -1.63
CA GLY A 163 19.12 -9.37 -2.91
C GLY A 163 17.90 -10.28 -2.83
N TYR A 164 17.40 -10.60 -1.64
CA TYR A 164 16.15 -11.34 -1.49
C TYR A 164 15.53 -11.16 -0.10
N TRP A 165 14.33 -10.60 -0.04
CA TRP A 165 13.55 -10.41 1.18
C TRP A 165 12.50 -11.50 1.37
N GLN A 166 12.30 -11.91 2.62
CA GLN A 166 11.22 -12.79 3.04
C GLN A 166 10.47 -12.14 4.18
N GLY A 167 9.15 -12.12 4.09
CA GLY A 167 8.28 -11.59 5.12
C GLY A 167 6.86 -11.42 4.60
N THR A 168 5.99 -10.89 5.47
CA THR A 168 4.59 -10.67 5.13
C THR A 168 4.37 -9.25 4.63
N ILE A 169 3.84 -9.12 3.40
CA ILE A 169 3.37 -7.83 2.88
C ILE A 169 1.86 -7.69 3.06
N ALA A 170 1.40 -6.46 3.17
CA ALA A 170 0.00 -6.13 2.96
C ALA A 170 -0.11 -5.07 1.88
N ILE A 171 -1.07 -5.21 0.98
CA ILE A 171 -1.42 -4.16 0.03
C ILE A 171 -2.67 -3.46 0.56
N LEU A 172 -2.53 -2.18 0.86
CA LEU A 172 -3.59 -1.33 1.37
C LEU A 172 -4.14 -0.47 0.23
N SER A 173 -5.44 -0.59 0.01
CA SER A 173 -6.16 0.23 -0.96
C SER A 173 -7.63 0.38 -0.52
N SER A 174 -8.43 1.04 -1.36
CA SER A 174 -9.88 1.08 -1.14
C SER A 174 -10.49 -0.30 -1.36
N GLU A 175 -11.56 -0.61 -0.62
CA GLU A 175 -12.19 -1.94 -0.50
C GLU A 175 -12.54 -2.51 -1.87
N PHE A 176 -13.09 -1.65 -2.73
CA PHE A 176 -13.46 -2.02 -4.08
C PHE A 176 -12.28 -2.50 -4.92
N HIS A 177 -11.06 -2.01 -4.70
CA HIS A 177 -9.89 -2.37 -5.49
C HIS A 177 -9.28 -3.71 -5.03
N GLY A 178 -9.70 -4.18 -3.85
CA GLY A 178 -9.16 -5.36 -3.21
C GLY A 178 -9.22 -6.66 -4.04
N PRO A 179 -10.32 -6.98 -4.75
CA PRO A 179 -10.39 -8.18 -5.59
C PRO A 179 -9.32 -8.21 -6.68
N ARG A 180 -9.08 -7.08 -7.36
CA ARG A 180 -8.03 -6.97 -8.39
C ARG A 180 -6.65 -7.19 -7.80
N ILE A 181 -6.34 -6.54 -6.68
CA ILE A 181 -5.06 -6.73 -5.99
C ILE A 181 -4.86 -8.20 -5.58
N ARG A 182 -5.92 -8.86 -5.09
CA ARG A 182 -5.86 -10.28 -4.71
C ARG A 182 -5.54 -11.18 -5.90
N GLU A 183 -6.13 -10.91 -7.06
CA GLU A 183 -5.81 -11.64 -8.29
C GLU A 183 -4.33 -11.46 -8.66
N ILE A 184 -3.80 -10.24 -8.57
CA ILE A 184 -2.38 -9.94 -8.81
C ILE A 184 -1.47 -10.74 -7.88
N LEU A 185 -1.71 -10.70 -6.57
CA LEU A 185 -0.93 -11.46 -5.59
C LEU A 185 -0.99 -12.97 -5.86
N THR A 186 -2.16 -13.46 -6.27
CA THR A 186 -2.37 -14.87 -6.65
C THR A 186 -1.59 -15.24 -7.90
N ALA A 187 -1.60 -14.39 -8.93
CA ALA A 187 -0.86 -14.60 -10.17
C ALA A 187 0.66 -14.56 -9.94
N PHE A 188 1.12 -13.66 -9.06
CA PHE A 188 2.53 -13.54 -8.69
C PHE A 188 3.01 -14.64 -7.74
N GLY A 189 2.10 -15.47 -7.23
CA GLY A 189 2.45 -16.55 -6.29
C GLY A 189 2.91 -16.04 -4.93
N ILE A 190 2.52 -14.82 -4.54
CA ILE A 190 2.90 -14.23 -3.25
C ILE A 190 1.91 -14.72 -2.19
N THR A 191 2.31 -15.77 -1.48
CA THR A 191 1.47 -16.46 -0.49
C THR A 191 1.46 -15.77 0.87
N ASP A 192 2.56 -15.15 1.26
CA ASP A 192 2.68 -14.36 2.49
C ASP A 192 2.24 -12.90 2.27
N ALA A 193 1.03 -12.71 1.73
CA ALA A 193 0.46 -11.40 1.47
C ALA A 193 -0.99 -11.26 1.94
N ARG A 194 -1.38 -10.03 2.27
CA ARG A 194 -2.76 -9.66 2.60
C ARG A 194 -3.23 -8.48 1.76
N VAL A 195 -4.54 -8.41 1.54
CA VAL A 195 -5.20 -7.23 0.97
C VAL A 195 -6.01 -6.58 2.08
N LEU A 196 -5.76 -5.30 2.35
CA LEU A 196 -6.42 -4.56 3.42
C LEU A 196 -7.30 -3.45 2.83
N SER A 197 -8.53 -3.35 3.32
CA SER A 197 -9.44 -2.24 3.02
C SER A 197 -9.19 -1.05 3.96
N ALA A 198 -8.93 0.11 3.35
CA ALA A 198 -8.80 1.38 4.08
C ALA A 198 -10.08 1.73 4.86
N GLU A 199 -11.24 1.49 4.27
CA GLU A 199 -12.57 1.78 4.83
C GLU A 199 -12.83 0.95 6.09
N ARG A 200 -12.48 -0.34 6.06
CA ARG A 200 -12.62 -1.24 7.21
C ARG A 200 -11.65 -0.87 8.34
N ILE A 201 -10.41 -0.52 8.00
CA ILE A 201 -9.44 0.00 8.98
C ILE A 201 -9.97 1.28 9.64
N LEU A 202 -10.43 2.24 8.84
CA LEU A 202 -10.95 3.50 9.35
C LEU A 202 -12.15 3.28 10.28
N ARG A 203 -13.10 2.44 9.88
CA ARG A 203 -14.25 2.08 10.72
C ARG A 203 -13.82 1.40 12.02
N HIS A 204 -12.86 0.48 11.96
CA HIS A 204 -12.31 -0.20 13.14
C HIS A 204 -11.76 0.80 14.17
N PHE A 205 -11.05 1.84 13.71
CA PHE A 205 -10.54 2.91 14.58
C PHE A 205 -11.55 4.04 14.83
N GLY A 206 -12.84 3.79 14.58
CA GLY A 206 -13.96 4.65 14.96
C GLY A 206 -14.14 5.88 14.08
N TYR A 207 -13.74 5.85 12.81
CA TYR A 207 -14.20 6.82 11.83
C TYR A 207 -15.64 6.46 11.43
N ALA A 208 -16.59 7.32 11.82
CA ALA A 208 -18.02 7.13 11.59
C ALA A 208 -18.54 8.11 10.51
N GLY A 209 -19.69 7.76 9.90
CA GLY A 209 -20.33 8.56 8.87
C GLY A 209 -19.86 8.21 7.46
N SER A 210 -20.21 9.07 6.49
CA SER A 210 -19.81 8.89 5.11
C SER A 210 -18.31 9.17 4.97
N LEU A 211 -17.51 8.12 4.72
CA LEU A 211 -16.07 8.24 4.47
C LEU A 211 -15.78 9.02 3.16
N TYR A 212 -16.76 9.02 2.26
CA TYR A 212 -16.77 9.78 1.02
C TYR A 212 -17.73 10.97 1.17
N PRO A 213 -17.36 12.19 0.78
CA PRO A 213 -18.32 13.28 0.68
C PRO A 213 -19.51 12.85 -0.19
N THR A 214 -20.74 13.04 0.29
CA THR A 214 -21.95 12.84 -0.50
C THR A 214 -21.99 13.89 -1.60
N GLY A 215 -22.03 13.44 -2.86
CA GLY A 215 -22.06 14.32 -4.03
C GLY A 215 -20.66 14.68 -4.52
N ASP A 216 -20.37 14.26 -5.74
CA ASP A 216 -19.21 14.59 -6.56
C ASP A 216 -17.85 14.15 -6.00
N PHE A 217 -17.35 13.05 -6.58
CA PHE A 217 -15.97 12.57 -6.52
C PHE A 217 -14.97 13.55 -7.16
N GLY A 218 -15.31 14.85 -7.25
CA GLY A 218 -14.69 15.82 -8.16
C GLY A 218 -15.09 15.64 -9.64
N TYR A 219 -15.97 14.66 -9.93
CA TYR A 219 -16.32 14.23 -11.30
C TYR A 219 -17.83 14.09 -11.59
N GLY A 220 -18.74 14.38 -10.65
CA GLY A 220 -20.18 14.31 -10.96
C GLY A 220 -20.83 12.92 -11.00
N LYS A 221 -20.14 11.86 -10.56
CA LYS A 221 -20.53 10.44 -10.75
C LYS A 221 -20.31 9.61 -9.50
N SER A 222 -21.15 8.61 -9.21
CA SER A 222 -20.88 7.53 -8.26
C SER A 222 -19.65 6.69 -8.66
N TYR A 223 -19.12 5.88 -7.74
CA TYR A 223 -17.98 4.99 -8.01
C TYR A 223 -18.29 4.02 -9.16
N GLU A 224 -19.47 3.40 -9.12
CA GLU A 224 -19.95 2.49 -10.15
C GLU A 224 -20.05 3.22 -11.50
N GLU A 225 -20.56 4.45 -11.51
CA GLU A 225 -20.62 5.28 -12.73
C GLU A 225 -19.23 5.74 -13.22
N PHE A 226 -18.26 5.93 -12.33
CA PHE A 226 -16.88 6.26 -12.68
C PHE A 226 -16.20 5.05 -13.31
N GLU A 227 -16.18 3.89 -12.66
CA GLU A 227 -15.62 2.64 -13.18
C GLU A 227 -16.29 2.21 -14.48
N GLU A 228 -17.63 2.24 -14.57
CA GLU A 228 -18.34 1.93 -15.80
C GLU A 228 -17.99 2.90 -16.94
N SER A 229 -17.61 4.14 -16.62
CA SER A 229 -17.21 5.12 -17.64
C SER A 229 -15.75 5.03 -18.06
N ILE A 230 -14.84 4.62 -17.17
CA ILE A 230 -13.42 4.47 -17.48
C ILE A 230 -13.13 3.07 -18.07
N TYR A 231 -13.79 2.06 -17.55
CA TYR A 231 -13.59 0.64 -17.89
C TYR A 231 -14.87 0.03 -18.47
N GLN A 232 -15.51 0.76 -19.39
CA GLN A 232 -16.79 0.35 -19.98
C GLN A 232 -16.72 -1.06 -20.56
N GLY A 233 -17.43 -1.99 -19.90
CA GLY A 233 -17.50 -3.40 -20.30
C GLY A 233 -16.45 -4.32 -19.68
N GLN A 234 -15.41 -3.81 -19.03
CA GLN A 234 -14.53 -4.68 -18.26
C GLN A 234 -15.16 -4.94 -16.88
N PRO A 235 -15.28 -6.19 -16.41
CA PRO A 235 -15.73 -6.47 -15.05
C PRO A 235 -14.68 -5.98 -14.04
N ALA A 236 -14.74 -4.69 -13.68
CA ALA A 236 -13.92 -4.04 -12.66
C ALA A 236 -12.42 -4.41 -12.68
N GLY A 237 -11.87 -4.67 -13.87
CA GLY A 237 -10.47 -5.02 -14.09
C GLY A 237 -9.99 -6.39 -13.60
N LEU A 238 -10.88 -7.31 -13.17
CA LEU A 238 -10.55 -8.70 -12.75
C LEU A 238 -10.11 -9.63 -13.89
N GLU A 239 -10.16 -9.16 -15.13
CA GLU A 239 -9.73 -9.93 -16.29
C GLU A 239 -8.53 -9.28 -16.98
N ASN A 240 -8.03 -8.13 -16.50
CA ASN A 240 -6.88 -7.45 -17.13
C ASN A 240 -5.60 -8.31 -17.16
N LEU A 241 -5.42 -9.20 -16.18
CA LEU A 241 -4.33 -10.18 -16.16
C LEU A 241 -4.44 -11.20 -17.30
N GLN A 242 -5.67 -11.58 -17.65
CA GLN A 242 -5.99 -12.60 -18.65
C GLN A 242 -6.12 -11.99 -20.05
N ASP A 243 -6.69 -10.79 -20.12
CA ASP A 243 -6.99 -10.01 -21.32
C ASP A 243 -5.79 -9.20 -21.82
N ASN A 244 -4.74 -9.03 -21.01
CA ASN A 244 -3.55 -8.31 -21.45
C ASN A 244 -2.25 -8.85 -20.81
N PRO A 245 -1.79 -10.04 -21.24
CA PRO A 245 -0.54 -10.61 -20.76
C PRO A 245 0.68 -9.70 -20.96
N SER A 246 0.65 -8.84 -21.99
CA SER A 246 1.75 -7.91 -22.31
C SER A 246 2.01 -6.87 -21.22
N TYR A 247 0.96 -6.46 -20.49
CA TYR A 247 1.08 -5.51 -19.39
C TYR A 247 1.84 -6.13 -18.21
N VAL A 248 1.56 -7.38 -17.88
CA VAL A 248 2.23 -8.09 -16.80
C VAL A 248 3.68 -8.38 -17.17
N THR A 249 3.95 -8.83 -18.40
CA THR A 249 5.31 -9.17 -18.84
C THR A 249 6.24 -7.95 -18.82
N PHE A 250 5.76 -6.79 -19.26
CA PHE A 250 6.55 -5.56 -19.18
C PHE A 250 6.96 -5.23 -17.73
N GLU A 251 6.05 -5.46 -16.79
CA GLU A 251 6.29 -5.25 -15.37
C GLU A 251 7.26 -6.30 -14.80
N LEU A 252 7.17 -7.58 -15.21
CA LEU A 252 8.11 -8.62 -14.80
C LEU A 252 9.56 -8.30 -15.20
N ALA A 253 9.77 -7.64 -16.35
CA ALA A 253 11.10 -7.23 -16.80
C ALA A 253 11.80 -6.27 -15.81
N LYS A 254 11.04 -5.59 -14.94
CA LYS A 254 11.57 -4.67 -13.92
C LYS A 254 12.04 -5.38 -12.65
N ILE A 255 11.81 -6.69 -12.49
CA ILE A 255 12.23 -7.43 -11.29
C ILE A 255 13.76 -7.57 -11.27
N GLN A 256 14.41 -7.02 -10.26
CA GLN A 256 15.87 -6.95 -10.16
C GLN A 256 16.50 -8.25 -9.65
N SER A 257 15.87 -8.92 -8.70
CA SER A 257 16.38 -10.20 -8.18
C SER A 257 16.09 -11.34 -9.17
N ASN A 258 17.14 -12.04 -9.64
CA ASN A 258 16.99 -13.19 -10.54
C ASN A 258 16.10 -14.28 -9.92
N ARG A 259 16.26 -14.51 -8.61
CA ARG A 259 15.44 -15.47 -7.87
C ARG A 259 13.97 -15.03 -7.84
N ARG A 260 13.71 -13.76 -7.51
CA ARG A 260 12.35 -13.20 -7.51
C ARG A 260 11.70 -13.29 -8.89
N LEU A 261 12.46 -12.97 -9.94
CA LEU A 261 12.00 -13.04 -11.32
C LEU A 261 11.59 -14.47 -11.67
N GLN A 262 12.42 -15.46 -11.33
CA GLN A 262 12.10 -16.87 -11.53
C GLN A 262 10.80 -17.29 -10.83
N GLU A 263 10.66 -16.95 -9.55
CA GLU A 263 9.50 -17.33 -8.72
C GLU A 263 8.20 -16.71 -9.24
N ILE A 264 8.20 -15.40 -9.53
CA ILE A 264 7.01 -14.69 -10.02
C ILE A 264 6.69 -15.12 -11.44
N ALA A 265 7.67 -15.20 -12.35
CA ALA A 265 7.42 -15.57 -13.74
C ALA A 265 6.90 -17.02 -13.86
N SER A 266 7.43 -17.95 -13.06
CA SER A 266 6.90 -19.32 -12.99
C SER A 266 5.46 -19.37 -12.46
N SER A 267 5.15 -18.54 -11.46
CA SER A 267 3.81 -18.43 -10.89
C SER A 267 2.81 -17.86 -11.90
N VAL A 268 3.21 -16.83 -12.66
CA VAL A 268 2.40 -16.24 -13.73
C VAL A 268 2.19 -17.24 -14.87
N LYS A 269 3.22 -18.02 -15.26
CA LYS A 269 3.07 -19.12 -16.22
C LYS A 269 2.01 -20.13 -15.76
N ALA A 270 2.09 -20.57 -14.50
CA ALA A 270 1.13 -21.51 -13.93
C ALA A 270 -0.29 -20.91 -13.85
N TYR A 271 -0.40 -19.61 -13.52
CA TYR A 271 -1.65 -18.86 -13.53
C TYR A 271 -2.30 -18.90 -14.92
N TYR A 272 -1.56 -18.56 -15.98
CA TYR A 272 -2.07 -18.58 -17.36
C TYR A 272 -2.50 -19.98 -17.80
N VAL A 273 -1.72 -21.02 -17.51
CA VAL A 273 -2.09 -22.42 -17.84
C VAL A 273 -3.41 -22.80 -17.16
N ARG A 274 -3.56 -22.51 -15.86
CA ARG A 274 -4.78 -22.82 -15.09
C ARG A 274 -5.99 -22.05 -15.62
N SER A 275 -5.79 -20.77 -15.95
CA SER A 275 -6.83 -19.88 -16.47
C SER A 275 -7.08 -20.04 -17.98
N ARG A 276 -6.41 -20.98 -18.65
CA ARG A 276 -6.50 -21.23 -20.10
C ARG A 276 -6.18 -20.00 -20.95
N VAL A 277 -5.29 -19.15 -20.47
CA VAL A 277 -4.74 -18.01 -21.19
C VAL A 277 -3.56 -18.49 -22.02
N SER A 278 -3.44 -18.00 -23.25
CA SER A 278 -2.28 -18.29 -24.10
C SER A 278 -1.00 -17.81 -23.43
N VAL A 279 -0.08 -18.73 -23.18
CA VAL A 279 1.20 -18.43 -22.53
C VAL A 279 2.16 -17.87 -23.58
N PRO A 280 2.70 -16.64 -23.40
CA PRO A 280 3.70 -16.10 -24.32
C PRO A 280 4.96 -16.98 -24.39
N GLU A 281 5.57 -17.08 -25.57
CA GLU A 281 6.71 -17.99 -25.84
C GLU A 281 7.89 -17.75 -24.88
N VAL A 282 8.14 -16.51 -24.47
CA VAL A 282 9.20 -16.16 -23.50
C VAL A 282 9.10 -16.93 -22.17
N TYR A 283 7.92 -17.44 -21.79
CA TYR A 283 7.75 -18.24 -20.58
C TYR A 283 8.18 -19.71 -20.76
N ALA A 284 8.44 -20.17 -21.99
CA ALA A 284 8.74 -21.57 -22.29
C ALA A 284 9.98 -22.05 -21.52
N ASP A 285 11.04 -21.25 -21.54
CA ASP A 285 12.38 -21.62 -21.05
C ASP A 285 12.64 -21.31 -19.58
N ILE A 286 11.64 -20.80 -18.85
CA ILE A 286 11.81 -20.51 -17.42
C ILE A 286 12.06 -21.82 -16.66
N PRO A 287 13.17 -21.93 -15.91
CA PRO A 287 13.48 -23.13 -15.16
C PRO A 287 12.46 -23.33 -14.03
N ALA A 288 12.12 -24.59 -13.72
CA ALA A 288 11.14 -24.92 -12.69
C ALA A 288 11.60 -24.51 -11.27
N GLN A 289 12.91 -24.38 -11.07
CA GLN A 289 13.54 -23.92 -9.84
C GLN A 289 14.57 -22.85 -10.17
N TYR A 290 14.96 -22.06 -9.17
CA TYR A 290 16.03 -21.08 -9.35
C TYR A 290 17.35 -21.77 -9.73
N ASP A 291 17.92 -21.34 -10.85
CA ASP A 291 19.20 -21.79 -11.39
C ASP A 291 20.07 -20.55 -11.62
N ASP A 292 21.27 -20.47 -11.05
CA ASP A 292 22.17 -19.32 -11.17
C ASP A 292 22.92 -19.25 -12.51
N GLN A 293 22.90 -20.34 -13.30
CA GLN A 293 23.49 -20.40 -14.64
C GLN A 293 22.50 -19.99 -15.73
N PHE A 294 21.21 -19.85 -15.40
CA PHE A 294 20.19 -19.44 -16.36
C PHE A 294 20.34 -17.95 -16.71
N ASP A 295 20.17 -17.62 -18.00
CA ASP A 295 20.30 -16.26 -18.51
C ASP A 295 19.04 -15.42 -18.21
N TYR A 296 18.96 -14.91 -16.98
CA TYR A 296 17.84 -14.04 -16.58
C TYR A 296 17.82 -12.69 -17.28
N ASP A 297 18.95 -12.23 -17.82
CA ASP A 297 18.99 -10.97 -18.55
C ASP A 297 18.36 -11.14 -19.93
N ALA A 298 18.61 -12.27 -20.61
CA ALA A 298 17.85 -12.65 -21.79
C ALA A 298 16.35 -12.77 -21.51
N LEU A 299 15.96 -13.34 -20.36
CA LEU A 299 14.56 -13.45 -19.94
C LEU A 299 13.90 -12.07 -19.74
N ARG A 300 14.56 -11.15 -19.00
CA ARG A 300 14.08 -9.75 -18.83
C ARG A 300 13.93 -9.04 -20.18
N ASN A 301 14.93 -9.19 -21.04
CA ASN A 301 14.90 -8.63 -22.38
C ASN A 301 13.71 -9.18 -23.17
N GLY A 302 13.52 -10.51 -23.19
CA GLY A 302 12.37 -11.14 -23.82
C GLY A 302 11.03 -10.60 -23.31
N PHE A 303 10.89 -10.42 -21.99
CA PHE A 303 9.68 -9.85 -21.39
C PHE A 303 9.42 -8.41 -21.83
N SER A 304 10.47 -7.57 -21.92
CA SER A 304 10.36 -6.18 -22.36
C SER A 304 10.02 -6.00 -23.85
N GLN A 305 10.29 -7.01 -24.68
CA GLN A 305 10.07 -6.96 -26.12
C GLN A 305 8.68 -7.47 -26.54
N ILE A 306 7.87 -7.97 -25.60
CA ILE A 306 6.51 -8.38 -25.92
C ILE A 306 5.72 -7.14 -26.36
N PRO A 307 5.21 -7.11 -27.60
CA PRO A 307 4.48 -5.95 -28.09
C PRO A 307 3.22 -5.78 -27.26
N PHE A 308 2.88 -4.52 -27.00
CA PHE A 308 1.65 -4.20 -26.31
C PHE A 308 0.46 -4.71 -27.14
N SER A 309 -0.19 -5.77 -26.64
CA SER A 309 -1.40 -6.31 -27.20
C SER A 309 -2.53 -6.01 -26.23
N LYS A 310 -3.11 -4.81 -26.31
CA LYS A 310 -4.46 -4.65 -25.80
C LYS A 310 -5.32 -5.53 -26.69
N HIS A 311 -5.79 -6.67 -26.17
CA HIS A 311 -6.82 -7.42 -26.86
C HIS A 311 -7.92 -6.41 -27.25
N GLU A 312 -8.35 -6.42 -28.52
CA GLU A 312 -9.43 -5.55 -28.97
C GLU A 312 -10.64 -5.84 -28.09
N TYR A 313 -10.87 -4.98 -27.10
CA TYR A 313 -12.07 -5.03 -26.30
C TYR A 313 -13.19 -4.59 -27.23
N LYS A 314 -13.99 -5.54 -27.73
CA LYS A 314 -15.07 -5.30 -28.70
C LYS A 314 -16.22 -4.45 -28.16
N GLY A 315 -16.07 -3.85 -26.97
CA GLY A 315 -17.02 -2.88 -26.45
C GLY A 315 -18.38 -3.46 -26.12
N GLU A 316 -18.54 -4.79 -26.13
CA GLU A 316 -19.79 -5.37 -25.64
C GLU A 316 -19.89 -5.00 -24.16
N LYS A 317 -20.96 -4.29 -23.78
CA LYS A 317 -21.26 -4.05 -22.37
C LYS A 317 -21.19 -5.40 -21.65
N TYR A 318 -20.45 -5.47 -20.55
CA TYR A 318 -20.49 -6.63 -19.67
C TYR A 318 -21.95 -6.92 -19.33
N LYS A 319 -22.47 -8.05 -19.82
CA LYS A 319 -23.84 -8.53 -19.52
C LYS A 319 -23.85 -9.51 -18.35
N GLY A 320 -22.72 -9.67 -17.66
CA GLY A 320 -22.58 -10.58 -16.53
C GLY A 320 -23.13 -9.99 -15.23
N ASP A 321 -23.29 -10.88 -14.25
CA ASP A 321 -23.82 -10.54 -12.94
C ASP A 321 -22.76 -9.84 -12.08
N THR A 322 -23.00 -8.57 -11.74
CA THR A 322 -22.11 -7.78 -10.85
C THR A 322 -22.18 -8.22 -9.38
N SER A 323 -23.09 -9.13 -9.02
CA SER A 323 -23.16 -9.72 -7.67
C SER A 323 -21.87 -10.46 -7.30
N GLY A 324 -21.23 -11.12 -8.27
CA GLY A 324 -19.97 -11.83 -8.05
C GLY A 324 -18.85 -10.91 -7.57
N TYR A 325 -18.69 -9.74 -8.20
CA TYR A 325 -17.70 -8.75 -7.80
C TYR A 325 -17.96 -8.20 -6.40
N ARG A 326 -19.23 -7.84 -6.11
CA ARG A 326 -19.62 -7.33 -4.80
C ARG A 326 -19.35 -8.34 -3.68
N ASN A 327 -19.54 -9.63 -3.95
CA ASN A 327 -19.19 -10.68 -3.00
C ASN A 327 -17.68 -10.77 -2.76
N LEU A 328 -16.85 -10.61 -3.79
CA LEU A 328 -15.39 -10.56 -3.64
C LEU A 328 -14.94 -9.33 -2.83
N VAL A 329 -15.52 -8.15 -3.10
CA VAL A 329 -15.28 -6.93 -2.32
C VAL A 329 -15.66 -7.15 -0.85
N ALA A 330 -16.85 -7.70 -0.60
CA ALA A 330 -17.31 -8.00 0.76
C ALA A 330 -16.38 -9.01 1.48
N THR A 331 -15.83 -9.97 0.75
CA THR A 331 -14.87 -10.95 1.28
C THR A 331 -13.57 -10.27 1.72
N VAL A 332 -13.00 -9.38 0.90
CA VAL A 332 -11.82 -8.58 1.29
C VAL A 332 -12.12 -7.72 2.53
N GLY A 333 -13.32 -7.14 2.57
CA GLY A 333 -13.78 -6.36 3.72
C GLY A 333 -13.80 -7.17 5.01
N GLN A 334 -14.43 -8.35 4.97
CA GLN A 334 -14.53 -9.25 6.11
C GLN A 334 -13.15 -9.74 6.57
N GLU A 335 -12.28 -10.15 5.66
CA GLU A 335 -10.93 -10.60 6.01
C GLU A 335 -10.08 -9.48 6.65
N THR A 336 -10.31 -8.22 6.25
CA THR A 336 -9.68 -7.07 6.90
C THR A 336 -10.17 -6.92 8.35
N GLU A 337 -11.48 -7.05 8.59
CA GLU A 337 -12.06 -6.98 9.93
C GLU A 337 -11.57 -8.12 10.83
N ASP A 338 -11.56 -9.35 10.32
CA ASP A 338 -11.10 -10.54 11.04
C ASP A 338 -9.62 -10.40 11.43
N PHE A 339 -8.80 -9.88 10.51
CA PHE A 339 -7.41 -9.55 10.80
C PHE A 339 -7.29 -8.52 11.93
N LEU A 340 -7.99 -7.39 11.84
CA LEU A 340 -7.92 -6.34 12.85
C LEU A 340 -8.42 -6.80 14.22
N GLN A 341 -9.42 -7.69 14.29
CA GLN A 341 -9.87 -8.30 15.54
C GLN A 341 -8.83 -9.24 16.16
N SER A 342 -8.02 -9.89 15.33
CA SER A 342 -6.96 -10.80 15.78
C SER A 342 -5.73 -10.07 16.33
N VAL A 343 -5.51 -8.82 15.93
CA VAL A 343 -4.37 -8.01 16.38
C VAL A 343 -4.74 -7.28 17.67
N ARG A 344 -4.01 -7.56 18.76
CA ARG A 344 -4.14 -6.77 19.99
C ARG A 344 -3.61 -5.36 19.75
N VAL A 345 -4.52 -4.39 19.68
CA VAL A 345 -4.17 -2.97 19.69
C VAL A 345 -3.64 -2.61 21.09
N VAL A 346 -2.42 -2.07 21.17
CA VAL A 346 -1.71 -1.75 22.43
C VAL A 346 -2.09 -0.38 22.97
#